data_AF-A0A961GDE0-F1
#
_entry.id   AF-A0A961GDE0-F1
#
_cell.length_a   1.000
_cell.length_b   1.000
_cell.length_c   1.000
_cell.angle_alpha   90.00
_cell.angle_beta   90.00
_cell.angle_gamma   90.00
#
_symmetry.space_group_name_H-M   'P 1'
#
loop_
_entity.id
_entity.type
_entity.pdbx_description
1 polymer ?
#
loop_
_entity_poly.entity_id
_entity_poly.type
_entity_poly.pdbx_seq_one_letter_code
_entity_poly.pdbx_strand_id
1 'polypeptide(L)'
;WNSRRADVEKPDEWRIDLDPMPQAGFDKVRAVAGVVAEVLDELGIVGFPKTTGGGGLHVYVRIRPEHDHAAVRRGALAFAREVERRAPSLVTTTWWRRDRDPAAVFVDYNQNARDHTIAAAYSVRGTPTATVSCPIEWSEIESVEPAELTIATVPERFARLGDLHERIDDVAYDLAPLLEWADRDEADGLDTGAEPPPDPAGPS
;
A
#
# COMPACT_ATOMS: atom_id res chain seq x y z
N TRP A 1 5.06 7.60 10.05
CA TRP A 1 6.21 7.99 9.23
C TRP A 1 6.77 6.75 8.56
N ASN A 2 7.15 6.85 7.29
CA ASN A 2 7.84 5.82 6.50
C ASN A 2 9.36 6.07 6.46
N SER A 3 9.88 6.83 7.43
CA SER A 3 11.28 7.15 7.64
C SER A 3 11.67 6.90 9.10
N ARG A 4 12.97 6.77 9.36
CA ARG A 4 13.53 6.56 10.70
C ARG A 4 14.07 7.87 11.29
N ARG A 5 14.20 7.92 12.61
CA ARG A 5 14.72 9.10 13.35
C ARG A 5 16.08 9.62 12.86
N ALA A 6 16.88 8.77 12.22
CA ALA A 6 18.22 9.13 11.76
C ALA A 6 18.18 10.07 10.55
N ASP A 7 17.17 9.93 9.70
CA ASP A 7 16.90 10.83 8.58
C ASP A 7 15.40 10.79 8.26
N VAL A 8 14.68 11.84 8.67
CA VAL A 8 13.22 11.90 8.55
C VAL A 8 12.76 12.31 7.15
N GLU A 9 13.64 12.87 6.33
CA GLU A 9 13.35 13.34 4.97
C GLU A 9 13.67 12.29 3.91
N LYS A 10 14.28 11.17 4.31
CA LYS A 10 14.59 10.02 3.45
C LYS A 10 13.83 8.77 3.90
N PRO A 11 12.68 8.45 3.29
CA PRO A 11 11.96 7.23 3.60
C PRO A 11 12.80 5.99 3.36
N ASP A 12 12.72 5.05 4.28
CA ASP A 12 13.27 3.71 4.12
C ASP A 12 12.16 2.67 3.87
N GLU A 13 10.90 3.07 3.88
CA GLU A 13 9.75 2.20 3.64
C GLU A 13 8.89 2.77 2.50
N TRP A 14 8.68 1.95 1.47
CA TRP A 14 7.68 2.19 0.45
C TRP A 14 6.40 1.42 0.82
N ARG A 15 5.26 2.10 0.76
CA ARG A 15 3.95 1.58 1.15
C ARG A 15 3.05 1.43 -0.06
N ILE A 16 2.48 0.24 -0.20
CA ILE A 16 1.41 -0.04 -1.14
C ILE A 16 0.15 -0.23 -0.30
N ASP A 17 -0.85 0.62 -0.52
CA ASP A 17 -2.12 0.59 0.20
C ASP A 17 -3.25 0.28 -0.77
N LEU A 18 -3.96 -0.81 -0.50
CA LEU A 18 -5.09 -1.30 -1.29
C LEU A 18 -6.38 -0.93 -0.56
N ASP A 19 -6.93 0.22 -0.91
CA ASP A 19 -8.11 0.80 -0.29
C ASP A 19 -9.36 0.49 -1.15
N PRO A 20 -10.24 -0.43 -0.74
CA PRO A 20 -11.48 -0.68 -1.47
C PRO A 20 -12.39 0.55 -1.43
N MET A 21 -12.90 0.96 -2.58
CA MET A 21 -13.98 1.94 -2.64
C MET A 21 -15.28 1.35 -2.06
N PRO A 22 -16.32 2.17 -1.75
CA PRO A 22 -17.44 1.74 -0.91
C PRO A 22 -18.24 0.52 -1.39
N GLN A 23 -18.16 0.15 -2.67
CA GLN A 23 -18.83 -1.01 -3.26
C GLN A 23 -17.85 -2.15 -3.62
N ALA A 24 -16.55 -1.96 -3.37
CA ALA A 24 -15.53 -3.00 -3.53
C ALA A 24 -15.46 -3.88 -2.28
N GLY A 25 -15.77 -5.17 -2.44
CA GLY A 25 -15.58 -6.16 -1.39
C GLY A 25 -14.11 -6.57 -1.22
N PHE A 26 -13.80 -7.25 -0.12
CA PHE A 26 -12.45 -7.72 0.18
C PHE A 26 -11.91 -8.70 -0.89
N ASP A 27 -12.77 -9.46 -1.57
CA ASP A 27 -12.36 -10.33 -2.68
C ASP A 27 -11.69 -9.57 -3.84
N LYS A 28 -12.11 -8.31 -4.09
CA LYS A 28 -11.40 -7.46 -5.07
C LYS A 28 -10.04 -7.03 -4.53
N VAL A 29 -9.93 -6.75 -3.24
CA VAL A 29 -8.64 -6.43 -2.59
C VAL A 29 -7.69 -7.62 -2.70
N ARG A 30 -8.17 -8.86 -2.48
CA ARG A 30 -7.40 -10.10 -2.69
C ARG A 30 -6.90 -10.22 -4.13
N ALA A 31 -7.79 -10.07 -5.10
CA ALA A 31 -7.43 -10.13 -6.52
C ALA A 31 -6.37 -9.08 -6.91
N VAL A 32 -6.52 -7.84 -6.42
CA VAL A 32 -5.54 -6.77 -6.65
C VAL A 32 -4.22 -7.06 -5.94
N ALA A 33 -4.24 -7.62 -4.74
CA ALA A 33 -3.03 -8.04 -4.03
C ALA A 33 -2.26 -9.14 -4.79
N GLY A 34 -2.96 -10.04 -5.49
CA GLY A 34 -2.34 -10.99 -6.42
C GLY A 34 -1.56 -10.30 -7.53
N VAL A 35 -2.15 -9.29 -8.18
CA VAL A 35 -1.46 -8.48 -9.21
C VAL A 35 -0.27 -7.72 -8.62
N VAL A 36 -0.40 -7.18 -7.41
CA VAL A 36 0.72 -6.55 -6.69
C VAL A 36 1.86 -7.54 -6.47
N ALA A 37 1.56 -8.78 -6.06
CA ALA A 37 2.56 -9.82 -5.89
C ALA A 37 3.30 -10.13 -7.20
N GLU A 38 2.57 -10.29 -8.31
CA GLU A 38 3.16 -10.51 -9.64
C GLU A 38 4.12 -9.38 -10.06
N VAL A 39 3.72 -8.12 -9.88
CA VAL A 39 4.57 -6.97 -10.23
C VAL A 39 5.80 -6.89 -9.32
N LEU A 40 5.67 -7.19 -8.03
CA LEU A 40 6.80 -7.24 -7.10
C LEU A 40 7.78 -8.38 -7.46
N ASP A 41 7.27 -9.55 -7.83
CA ASP A 41 8.07 -10.70 -8.25
C ASP A 41 8.86 -10.39 -9.52
N GLU A 42 8.25 -9.73 -10.51
CA GLU A 42 8.94 -9.29 -11.74
C GLU A 42 10.04 -8.25 -11.46
N LEU A 43 9.86 -7.40 -10.45
CA LEU A 43 10.88 -6.46 -9.99
C LEU A 43 11.96 -7.13 -9.13
N GLY A 44 11.77 -8.39 -8.71
CA GLY A 44 12.63 -9.07 -7.77
C GLY A 44 12.58 -8.48 -6.35
N ILE A 45 11.48 -7.83 -6.00
CA ILE A 45 11.27 -7.14 -4.72
C ILE A 45 10.41 -7.99 -3.81
N VAL A 46 10.85 -8.16 -2.55
CA VAL A 46 10.04 -8.81 -1.52
C VAL A 46 9.15 -7.77 -0.82
N GLY A 47 7.84 -7.97 -0.91
CA GLY A 47 6.84 -7.23 -0.14
C GLY A 47 6.37 -7.99 1.10
N PHE A 48 5.96 -7.23 2.13
CA PHE A 48 5.53 -7.73 3.43
C PHE A 48 4.06 -7.35 3.68
N PRO A 49 3.08 -8.22 3.35
CA PRO A 49 1.67 -7.89 3.44
C PRO A 49 1.17 -7.89 4.89
N LYS A 50 0.12 -7.10 5.12
CA LYS A 50 -0.66 -7.08 6.36
C LYS A 50 -2.08 -6.62 6.09
N THR A 51 -3.02 -7.10 6.90
CA THR A 51 -4.36 -6.49 6.93
C THR A 51 -4.26 -5.07 7.49
N THR A 52 -5.15 -4.18 7.07
CA THR A 52 -5.23 -2.86 7.70
C THR A 52 -5.93 -2.92 9.07
N GLY A 53 -6.63 -4.01 9.36
CA GLY A 53 -7.64 -4.11 10.42
C GLY A 53 -8.97 -3.43 10.07
N GLY A 54 -9.09 -2.88 8.86
CA GLY A 54 -10.34 -2.44 8.22
C GLY A 54 -10.64 -3.31 6.99
N GLY A 55 -11.10 -2.69 5.90
CA GLY A 55 -11.47 -3.39 4.67
C GLY A 55 -10.35 -3.60 3.64
N GLY A 56 -9.15 -3.07 3.87
CA GLY A 56 -8.05 -3.08 2.88
C GLY A 56 -6.87 -3.98 3.25
N LEU A 57 -5.83 -3.92 2.41
CA LEU A 57 -4.53 -4.53 2.65
C LEU A 57 -3.41 -3.47 2.51
N HIS A 58 -2.36 -3.62 3.31
CA HIS A 58 -1.12 -2.89 3.10
C HIS A 58 -0.01 -3.87 2.74
N VAL A 59 0.94 -3.44 1.91
CA VAL A 59 2.21 -4.14 1.68
C VAL A 59 3.34 -3.17 1.94
N TYR A 60 4.28 -3.58 2.80
CA TYR A 60 5.50 -2.82 3.07
C TYR A 60 6.65 -3.36 2.23
N VAL A 61 7.47 -2.45 1.74
CA VAL A 61 8.72 -2.76 1.05
C VAL A 61 9.84 -1.93 1.67
N ARG A 62 10.92 -2.59 2.08
CA ARG A 62 12.13 -1.91 2.56
C ARG A 62 12.91 -1.37 1.36
N ILE A 63 13.16 -0.07 1.36
CA ILE A 63 13.92 0.62 0.31
C ILE A 63 15.15 1.30 0.90
N ARG A 64 16.16 1.54 0.08
CA ARG A 64 17.32 2.35 0.47
C ARG A 64 16.86 3.80 0.72
N PRO A 65 17.23 4.45 1.85
CA PRO A 65 16.84 5.82 2.17
C PRO A 65 17.64 6.85 1.37
N GLU A 66 17.54 6.80 0.05
CA GLU A 66 18.28 7.64 -0.91
C GLU A 66 17.40 8.74 -1.52
N HIS A 67 16.08 8.51 -1.53
CA HIS A 67 15.08 9.39 -2.16
C HIS A 67 14.27 10.15 -1.11
N ASP A 68 13.72 11.31 -1.49
CA ASP A 68 12.79 12.04 -0.62
C ASP A 68 11.35 11.52 -0.75
N HIS A 69 10.43 12.02 0.08
CA HIS A 69 9.01 11.65 0.06
C HIS A 69 8.36 11.85 -1.31
N ALA A 70 8.72 12.92 -2.03
CA ALA A 70 8.13 13.24 -3.34
C ALA A 70 8.55 12.19 -4.39
N ALA A 71 9.83 11.83 -4.43
CA ALA A 71 10.33 10.78 -5.32
C ALA A 71 9.76 9.40 -4.95
N VAL A 72 9.65 9.05 -3.68
CA VAL A 72 9.05 7.77 -3.25
C VAL A 72 7.59 7.67 -3.68
N ARG A 73 6.82 8.75 -3.48
CA ARG A 73 5.43 8.83 -3.91
C ARG A 73 5.28 8.78 -5.43
N ARG A 74 6.17 9.43 -6.18
CA ARG A 74 6.19 9.39 -7.64
C ARG A 74 6.41 7.97 -8.17
N GLY A 75 7.38 7.24 -7.60
CA GLY A 75 7.58 5.81 -7.91
C GLY A 75 6.37 4.95 -7.52
N ALA A 76 5.74 5.23 -6.37
CA ALA A 76 4.53 4.54 -5.93
C ALA A 76 3.34 4.74 -6.89
N LEU A 77 3.18 5.94 -7.47
CA LEU A 77 2.16 6.20 -8.49
C LEU A 77 2.43 5.41 -9.79
N ALA A 78 3.68 5.38 -10.26
CA ALA A 78 4.05 4.60 -11.44
C ALA A 78 3.79 3.11 -11.25
N PHE A 79 4.08 2.58 -10.05
CA PHE A 79 3.72 1.21 -9.68
C PHE A 79 2.19 1.01 -9.65
N ALA A 80 1.45 1.93 -9.03
CA ALA A 80 -0.01 1.85 -8.97
C ALA A 80 -0.65 1.83 -10.37
N ARG A 81 -0.11 2.60 -11.31
CA ARG A 81 -0.52 2.59 -12.73
C ARG A 81 -0.19 1.30 -13.43
N GLU A 82 0.93 0.68 -13.11
CA GLU A 82 1.25 -0.65 -13.66
C GLU A 82 0.24 -1.70 -13.18
N VAL A 83 -0.11 -1.68 -11.89
CA VAL A 83 -1.16 -2.53 -11.33
C VAL A 83 -2.51 -2.24 -11.99
N GLU A 84 -2.85 -0.96 -12.23
CA GLU A 84 -4.06 -0.55 -12.96
C GLU A 84 -4.08 -1.03 -14.42
N ARG A 85 -2.95 -0.95 -15.14
CA ARG A 85 -2.83 -1.45 -16.52
C ARG A 85 -3.07 -2.95 -16.62
N ARG A 86 -2.68 -3.72 -15.60
CA ARG A 86 -2.87 -5.18 -15.54
C ARG A 86 -4.28 -5.58 -15.12
N ALA A 87 -4.94 -4.77 -14.28
CA ALA A 87 -6.29 -5.04 -13.79
C ALA A 87 -7.21 -3.82 -13.88
N PRO A 88 -7.48 -3.28 -15.08
CA PRO A 88 -8.18 -2.01 -15.26
C PRO A 88 -9.66 -2.03 -14.86
N SER A 89 -10.25 -3.23 -14.70
CA SER A 89 -11.61 -3.40 -14.19
C SER A 89 -11.70 -3.51 -12.67
N LEU A 90 -10.56 -3.64 -11.98
CA LEU A 90 -10.47 -3.82 -10.53
C LEU A 90 -9.83 -2.63 -9.82
N VAL A 91 -8.95 -1.91 -10.50
CA VAL A 91 -8.05 -0.92 -9.90
C VAL A 91 -8.37 0.46 -10.45
N THR A 92 -8.19 1.48 -9.61
CA THR A 92 -8.21 2.88 -10.03
C THR A 92 -7.03 3.63 -9.43
N THR A 93 -6.42 4.54 -10.20
CA THR A 93 -5.47 5.55 -9.68
C THR A 93 -6.05 6.98 -9.72
N THR A 94 -7.35 7.12 -10.02
CA THR A 94 -8.03 8.41 -10.15
C THR A 94 -7.87 9.27 -8.90
N TRP A 95 -7.36 10.49 -9.10
CA TRP A 95 -7.05 11.43 -8.03
C TRP A 95 -8.26 11.74 -7.15
N TRP A 96 -9.29 12.33 -7.76
CA TRP A 96 -10.46 12.81 -7.05
C TRP A 96 -11.31 11.65 -6.58
N ARG A 97 -11.51 11.55 -5.26
CA ARG A 97 -12.31 10.47 -4.66
C ARG A 97 -13.72 10.36 -5.25
N ARG A 98 -14.35 11.50 -5.61
CA ARG A 98 -15.68 11.53 -6.24
C ARG A 98 -15.73 10.93 -7.65
N ASP A 99 -14.59 10.89 -8.34
CA ASP A 99 -14.47 10.41 -9.72
C ASP A 99 -13.98 8.96 -9.78
N ARG A 100 -13.63 8.35 -8.63
CA ARG A 100 -13.25 6.94 -8.54
C ARG A 100 -14.48 6.06 -8.75
N ASP A 101 -14.31 4.99 -9.52
CA ASP A 101 -15.32 3.94 -9.60
C ASP A 101 -15.57 3.39 -8.19
N PRO A 102 -16.81 3.49 -7.65
CA PRO A 102 -17.11 3.03 -6.30
C PRO A 102 -16.92 1.52 -6.12
N ALA A 103 -16.84 0.74 -7.20
CA ALA A 103 -16.61 -0.69 -7.19
C ALA A 103 -15.13 -1.08 -7.36
N ALA A 104 -14.21 -0.14 -7.57
CA ALA A 104 -12.79 -0.43 -7.73
C ALA A 104 -12.01 -0.40 -6.40
N VAL A 105 -10.77 -0.90 -6.43
CA VAL A 105 -9.77 -0.74 -5.37
C VAL A 105 -8.86 0.40 -5.78
N PHE A 106 -8.72 1.39 -4.91
CA PHE A 106 -7.75 2.46 -5.10
C PHE A 106 -6.40 2.02 -4.55
N VAL A 107 -5.36 2.08 -5.39
CA VAL A 107 -3.98 1.88 -4.93
C VAL A 107 -3.47 3.23 -4.44
N ASP A 108 -3.54 3.46 -3.12
CA ASP A 108 -3.30 4.77 -2.52
C ASP A 108 -1.79 5.11 -2.44
N TYR A 109 -1.27 5.65 -3.53
CA TYR A 109 0.09 6.15 -3.61
C TYR A 109 0.38 7.33 -2.68
N ASN A 110 -0.65 8.06 -2.20
CA ASN A 110 -0.47 9.19 -1.28
C ASN A 110 -0.03 8.75 0.12
N GLN A 111 -0.13 7.46 0.48
CA GLN A 111 0.43 6.94 1.73
C GLN A 111 1.95 7.11 1.85
N ASN A 112 2.61 7.47 0.76
CA ASN A 112 4.04 7.78 0.69
C ASN A 112 4.36 9.28 0.73
N ALA A 113 3.33 10.15 0.78
CA ALA A 113 3.55 11.57 1.04
C ALA A 113 4.01 11.79 2.48
N ARG A 114 4.72 12.90 2.69
CA ARG A 114 5.12 13.35 4.03
C ARG A 114 3.89 13.55 4.90
N ASP A 115 4.01 13.25 6.20
CA ASP A 115 2.95 13.40 7.21
C ASP A 115 1.71 12.51 7.02
N HIS A 116 1.69 11.55 6.07
CA HIS A 116 0.65 10.53 6.00
C HIS A 116 0.87 9.43 7.05
N THR A 117 -0.20 9.11 7.78
CA THR A 117 -0.19 8.13 8.87
C THR A 117 -0.79 6.80 8.41
N ILE A 118 -0.11 5.71 8.74
CA ILE A 118 -0.57 4.34 8.51
C ILE A 118 -0.61 3.61 9.86
N ALA A 119 -1.57 2.71 10.03
CA ALA A 119 -1.60 1.82 11.19
C ALA A 119 -0.36 0.91 11.15
N ALA A 120 0.44 0.92 12.22
CA ALA A 120 1.63 0.08 12.34
C ALA A 120 1.27 -1.42 12.34
N ALA A 121 2.21 -2.28 11.97
CA ALA A 121 2.07 -3.72 12.17
C ALA A 121 1.75 -4.02 13.63
N TYR A 122 0.82 -4.96 13.85
CA TYR A 122 0.30 -5.38 15.15
C TYR A 122 -0.45 -4.31 15.96
N SER A 123 -0.70 -3.12 15.41
CA SER A 123 -1.52 -2.11 16.08
C SER A 123 -3.01 -2.46 16.07
N VAL A 124 -3.68 -2.21 17.18
CA VAL A 124 -5.13 -2.35 17.33
C VAL A 124 -5.83 -1.18 16.65
N ARG A 125 -6.93 -1.44 15.95
CA ARG A 125 -7.80 -0.46 15.32
C ARG A 125 -8.99 -0.16 16.24
N GLY A 126 -9.48 1.08 16.17
CA GLY A 126 -10.68 1.53 16.89
C GLY A 126 -11.98 0.99 16.29
N THR A 127 -12.08 -0.32 16.10
CA THR A 127 -13.29 -1.02 15.63
C THR A 127 -14.03 -1.64 16.82
N PRO A 128 -15.34 -1.94 16.71
CA PRO A 128 -16.10 -2.55 17.82
C PRO A 128 -15.52 -3.86 18.35
N THR A 129 -14.79 -4.59 17.52
CA THR A 129 -14.15 -5.88 17.84
C THR A 129 -12.65 -5.77 18.11
N ALA A 130 -12.09 -4.54 18.12
CA ALA A 130 -10.66 -4.31 18.30
C ALA A 130 -9.78 -5.13 17.35
N THR A 131 -10.11 -5.07 16.05
CA THR A 131 -9.31 -5.68 14.97
C THR A 131 -7.88 -5.16 14.96
N VAL A 132 -6.96 -5.93 14.40
CA VAL A 132 -5.52 -5.63 14.38
C VAL A 132 -5.06 -5.46 12.93
N SER A 133 -4.20 -4.46 12.70
CA SER A 133 -3.41 -4.36 11.46
C SER A 133 -2.34 -5.45 11.47
N CYS A 134 -2.70 -6.66 11.05
CA CYS A 134 -1.92 -7.86 11.34
C CYS A 134 -1.08 -8.30 10.13
N PRO A 135 0.25 -8.46 10.27
CA PRO A 135 1.09 -9.16 9.32
C PRO A 135 0.55 -10.55 8.96
N ILE A 136 0.65 -10.88 7.67
CA ILE A 136 0.24 -12.15 7.08
C ILE A 136 1.27 -12.61 6.06
N GLU A 137 1.25 -13.89 5.72
CA GLU A 137 2.00 -14.42 4.58
C GLU A 137 1.23 -14.15 3.28
N TRP A 138 1.94 -14.06 2.14
CA TRP A 138 1.31 -13.95 0.82
C TRP A 138 0.33 -15.11 0.55
N SER A 139 0.65 -16.32 1.00
CA SER A 139 -0.20 -17.51 0.89
C SER A 139 -1.51 -17.42 1.67
N GLU A 140 -1.63 -16.50 2.63
CA GLU A 140 -2.83 -16.34 3.44
C GLU A 140 -3.85 -15.37 2.82
N ILE A 141 -3.46 -14.57 1.81
CA ILE A 141 -4.31 -13.51 1.24
C ILE A 141 -5.66 -14.06 0.74
N GLU A 142 -5.65 -15.23 0.09
CA GLU A 142 -6.86 -15.86 -0.47
C GLU A 142 -7.87 -16.29 0.60
N SER A 143 -7.42 -16.51 1.85
CA SER A 143 -8.25 -17.07 2.92
C SER A 143 -8.34 -16.21 4.18
N VAL A 144 -7.54 -15.15 4.29
CA VAL A 144 -7.50 -14.33 5.51
C VAL A 144 -8.81 -13.57 5.67
N GLU A 145 -9.41 -13.66 6.85
CA GLU A 145 -10.57 -12.87 7.23
C GLU A 145 -10.14 -11.77 8.22
N PRO A 146 -10.05 -10.48 7.80
CA PRO A 146 -9.56 -9.40 8.66
C PRO A 146 -10.35 -9.23 9.97
N ALA A 147 -11.63 -9.59 9.97
CA ALA A 147 -12.49 -9.52 11.15
C ALA A 147 -12.11 -10.53 12.25
N GLU A 148 -11.41 -11.61 11.90
CA GLU A 148 -10.95 -12.65 12.83
C GLU A 148 -9.62 -12.28 13.50
N LEU A 149 -8.91 -11.28 12.97
CA LEU A 149 -7.63 -10.80 13.47
C LEU A 149 -7.87 -9.67 14.47
N THR A 150 -7.97 -10.02 15.76
CA THR A 150 -8.33 -9.10 16.85
C THR A 150 -7.29 -9.12 17.96
N ILE A 151 -7.40 -8.16 18.89
CA ILE A 151 -6.56 -8.14 20.11
C ILE A 151 -6.64 -9.46 20.91
N ALA A 152 -7.75 -10.20 20.81
CA ALA A 152 -7.94 -11.46 21.52
C ALA A 152 -7.32 -12.68 20.80
N THR A 153 -7.19 -12.64 19.46
CA THR A 153 -6.78 -13.79 18.64
C THR A 153 -5.33 -13.69 18.14
N VAL A 154 -4.84 -12.47 17.90
CA VAL A 154 -3.49 -12.24 17.36
C VAL A 154 -2.35 -12.69 18.30
N PRO A 155 -2.43 -12.57 19.64
CA PRO A 155 -1.34 -13.03 20.51
C PRO A 155 -1.03 -14.53 20.37
N GLU A 156 -2.05 -15.38 20.28
CA GLU A 156 -1.87 -16.83 20.07
C GLU A 156 -1.28 -17.12 18.69
N ARG A 157 -1.76 -16.42 17.66
CA ARG A 157 -1.21 -16.49 16.30
C ARG A 157 0.28 -16.12 16.27
N PHE A 158 0.66 -15.02 16.93
CA PHE A 158 2.06 -14.58 17.02
C PHE A 158 2.93 -15.61 17.76
N ALA A 159 2.44 -16.19 18.86
CA ALA A 159 3.18 -17.23 19.57
C ALA A 159 3.44 -18.47 18.71
N ARG A 160 2.55 -18.79 17.76
CA ARG A 160 2.68 -19.93 16.84
C ARG A 160 3.57 -19.64 15.62
N LEU A 161 3.45 -18.45 15.04
CA LEU A 161 4.09 -18.11 13.76
C LEU A 161 5.37 -17.27 13.90
N GLY A 162 5.54 -16.56 15.01
CA GLY A 162 6.54 -15.52 15.15
C GLY A 162 6.14 -14.20 14.47
N ASP A 163 7.14 -13.34 14.25
CA ASP A 163 6.97 -12.09 13.52
C ASP A 163 7.11 -12.33 12.01
N LEU A 164 6.00 -12.21 11.28
CA LEU A 164 6.00 -12.42 9.83
C LEU A 164 6.72 -11.30 9.06
N HIS A 165 7.03 -10.19 9.72
CA HIS A 165 7.85 -9.10 9.18
C HIS A 165 9.29 -9.13 9.73
N GLU A 166 9.72 -10.17 10.46
CA GLU A 166 11.07 -10.28 11.07
C GLU A 166 12.20 -9.94 10.08
N ARG A 167 12.03 -10.37 8.82
CA ARG A 167 13.04 -10.27 7.77
C ARG A 167 12.95 -9.00 6.92
N ILE A 168 12.07 -8.05 7.25
CA ILE A 168 11.87 -6.83 6.45
C ILE A 168 13.15 -6.00 6.30
N ASP A 169 14.06 -6.07 7.26
CA ASP A 169 15.31 -5.32 7.26
C ASP A 169 16.50 -6.10 6.65
N ASP A 170 16.32 -7.33 6.18
CA ASP A 170 17.38 -8.15 5.58
C ASP A 170 17.91 -7.55 4.26
N VAL A 171 17.00 -6.96 3.47
CA VAL A 171 17.30 -6.43 2.13
C VAL A 171 16.61 -5.09 1.94
N ALA A 172 17.36 -4.10 1.45
CA ALA A 172 16.83 -2.79 1.05
C ALA A 172 16.92 -2.61 -0.47
N TYR A 173 15.78 -2.44 -1.12
CA TYR A 173 15.66 -2.37 -2.57
C TYR A 173 15.96 -0.97 -3.12
N ASP A 174 16.38 -0.92 -4.38
CA ASP A 174 16.48 0.32 -5.16
C ASP A 174 15.10 0.76 -5.64
N LEU A 175 14.80 2.05 -5.56
CA LEU A 175 13.57 2.61 -6.13
C LEU A 175 13.74 3.06 -7.59
N ALA A 176 14.98 3.09 -8.11
CA ALA A 176 15.28 3.55 -9.46
C ALA A 176 14.38 2.94 -10.55
N PRO A 177 14.05 1.62 -10.56
CA PRO A 177 13.15 1.06 -11.57
C PRO A 177 11.76 1.74 -11.58
N LEU A 178 11.21 2.08 -10.42
CA LEU A 178 9.92 2.75 -10.34
C LEU A 178 10.01 4.22 -10.77
N LEU A 179 11.15 4.86 -10.53
CA LEU A 179 11.41 6.22 -11.00
C LEU A 179 11.56 6.26 -12.52
N GLU A 180 12.18 5.26 -13.14
CA GLU A 180 12.23 5.09 -14.59
C GLU A 180 10.83 4.87 -15.19
N TRP A 181 9.96 4.15 -14.47
CA TRP A 181 8.56 3.99 -14.88
C TRP A 181 7.81 5.32 -14.79
N ALA A 182 8.06 6.11 -13.75
CA ALA A 182 7.49 7.44 -13.63
C ALA A 182 7.99 8.40 -14.73
N ASP A 183 9.29 8.38 -15.05
CA ASP A 183 9.88 9.17 -16.14
C ASP A 183 9.20 8.84 -17.48
N ARG A 184 8.92 7.55 -17.73
CA ARG A 184 8.20 7.09 -18.92
C ARG A 184 6.76 7.57 -18.94
N ASP A 185 6.02 7.36 -17.85
CA ASP A 185 4.62 7.79 -17.74
C ASP A 185 4.50 9.32 -17.99
N GLU A 186 5.43 10.12 -17.46
CA GLU A 186 5.49 11.57 -17.70
C GLU A 186 5.83 11.93 -19.15
N ALA A 187 6.77 11.23 -19.76
CA ALA A 187 7.11 11.40 -21.18
C ALA A 187 5.92 11.06 -22.09
N ASP A 188 5.08 10.12 -21.68
CA ASP A 188 3.82 9.75 -22.34
C ASP A 188 2.66 10.71 -22.01
N GLY A 189 2.92 11.75 -21.22
CA GLY A 189 1.97 12.82 -20.90
C GLY A 189 0.97 12.47 -19.79
N LEU A 190 1.21 11.40 -19.02
CA LEU A 190 0.44 11.11 -17.83
C LEU A 190 0.77 12.12 -16.73
N ASP A 191 -0.23 12.44 -15.91
CA ASP A 191 -0.05 13.33 -14.77
C ASP A 191 1.04 12.80 -13.81
N THR A 192 1.81 13.71 -13.21
CA THR A 192 2.81 13.39 -12.17
C THR A 192 2.16 12.96 -10.85
N GLY A 193 0.83 13.08 -10.76
CA GLY A 193 0.07 12.98 -9.52
C GLY A 193 0.46 14.09 -8.56
N ALA A 194 0.93 15.24 -9.03
CA ALA A 194 1.03 16.42 -8.18
C ALA A 194 -0.36 16.71 -7.60
N GLU A 195 -0.42 17.16 -6.34
CA GLU A 195 -1.70 17.54 -5.75
C GLU A 195 -2.33 18.64 -6.63
N PRO A 196 -3.49 18.38 -7.25
CA PRO A 196 -4.17 19.38 -8.05
C PRO A 196 -4.61 20.52 -7.14
N PRO A 197 -4.83 21.72 -7.70
CA PRO A 197 -5.39 22.83 -6.94
C PRO A 197 -6.69 22.41 -6.23
N PRO A 198 -7.02 23.04 -5.09
CA PRO A 198 -8.21 22.70 -4.31
C PRO A 198 -9.46 22.70 -5.19
N ASP A 199 -10.33 21.71 -4.98
CA ASP A 199 -11.51 21.49 -5.79
C ASP A 199 -12.37 22.77 -5.86
N PRO A 200 -12.63 23.33 -7.05
CA PRO A 200 -13.45 24.53 -7.20
C PRO A 200 -14.90 24.33 -6.71
N ALA A 201 -15.35 23.08 -6.53
CA ALA A 201 -16.68 22.75 -6.01
C ALA A 201 -16.78 22.80 -4.46
N GLY A 202 -15.68 22.99 -3.73
CA GLY A 202 -15.65 23.02 -2.27
C GLY A 202 -15.70 21.62 -1.62
N PRO A 203 -15.41 21.50 -0.31
CA PRO A 203 -15.39 20.20 0.36
C PRO A 203 -16.81 19.62 0.44
N SER A 204 -16.98 18.41 -0.09
CA SER A 204 -18.16 17.56 0.11
C SER A 204 -18.25 17.02 1.53
#